data_AF-A0AAX0WPM7-F1
#
_entry.id   AF-A0AAX0WPM7-F1
#
_cell.length_a   1.000
_cell.length_b   1.000
_cell.length_c   1.000
_cell.angle_alpha   90.00
_cell.angle_beta   90.00
_cell.angle_gamma   90.00
#
_symmetry.space_group_name_H-M   'P 1'
#
loop_
_entity.id
_entity.type
_entity.pdbx_description
1 polymer ?
#
loop_
_entity_poly.entity_id
_entity_poly.type
_entity_poly.pdbx_seq_one_letter_code
_entity_poly.pdbx_strand_id
1 'polypeptide(L)' 'MFIYTAKLYIEEKTIDERNSDDLDELYLWMMAKAHEQITHYNGSIINNNTHEVVRTFQSCSIE' A
#
# COMPACT_ATOMS: atom_id res chain seq x y z
N MET A 1 2.13 10.01 16.27
CA MET A 1 0.89 9.71 15.52
C MET A 1 1.28 9.68 14.07
N PHE A 2 1.08 8.55 13.38
CA PHE A 2 1.51 8.42 11.99
C PHE A 2 0.54 9.16 11.09
N ILE A 3 1.05 9.92 10.13
CA ILE A 3 0.23 10.72 9.21
C ILE A 3 -0.41 9.81 8.16
N TYR A 4 0.27 8.73 7.76
CA TYR A 4 -0.18 7.84 6.70
C TYR A 4 -0.21 6.39 7.13
N THR A 5 -1.14 5.64 6.53
CA THR A 5 -1.30 4.19 6.70
C THR A 5 -1.39 3.55 5.33
N ALA A 6 -0.37 2.77 4.96
CA ALA A 6 -0.41 1.87 3.82
C ALA A 6 -1.08 0.56 4.19
N LYS A 7 -1.95 0.07 3.32
CA LYS A 7 -2.57 -1.24 3.41
C LYS A 7 -2.34 -2.00 2.13
N LEU A 8 -1.85 -3.23 2.24
CA LEU A 8 -1.72 -4.17 1.15
C LEU A 8 -2.80 -5.23 1.25
N TYR A 9 -3.50 -5.44 0.16
CA TYR A 9 -4.55 -6.44 0.03
C TYR A 9 -4.41 -7.18 -1.29
N ILE A 10 -4.59 -8.50 -1.23
CA ILE A 10 -4.62 -9.38 -2.39
C ILE A 10 -6.06 -9.83 -2.53
N GLU A 11 -6.66 -9.52 -3.69
CA GLU A 11 -8.10 -9.69 -3.93
C GLU A 11 -8.95 -9.00 -2.87
N GLU A 12 -9.43 -9.73 -1.86
CA GLU A 12 -10.26 -9.23 -0.77
C GLU A 12 -9.61 -9.38 0.62
N LYS A 13 -8.37 -9.89 0.68
CA LYS A 13 -7.67 -10.17 1.94
C LYS A 13 -6.58 -9.14 2.19
N THR A 14 -6.68 -8.42 3.30
CA THR A 14 -5.56 -7.60 3.80
C THR A 14 -4.44 -8.53 4.24
N ILE A 15 -3.27 -8.35 3.65
CA ILE A 15 -2.09 -9.18 3.90
C ILE A 15 -1.19 -8.49 4.92
N ASP A 16 -1.05 -7.18 4.79
CA ASP A 16 -0.08 -6.43 5.56
C ASP A 16 -0.50 -4.95 5.62
N GLU A 17 -0.14 -4.28 6.70
CA GLU A 17 -0.38 -2.84 6.87
C GLU A 17 0.81 -2.19 7.55
N ARG A 18 1.13 -0.97 7.11
CA ARG A 18 2.25 -0.21 7.62
C ARG A 18 1.87 1.24 7.82
N ASN A 19 2.27 1.80 8.94
CA ASN A 19 2.08 3.20 9.28
C ASN A 19 3.42 3.92 9.23
N SER A 20 3.43 5.11 8.64
CA SER A 20 4.58 6.02 8.62
C SER A 20 4.09 7.46 8.43
N ASP A 21 4.90 8.43 8.83
CA ASP A 21 4.69 9.82 8.44
C ASP A 21 5.27 10.13 7.04
N ASP A 22 6.09 9.23 6.49
CA ASP A 22 6.71 9.39 5.19
C ASP A 22 5.99 8.57 4.10
N LEU A 23 5.49 9.28 3.08
CA LEU A 23 4.76 8.70 1.95
C LEU A 23 5.66 7.86 1.05
N ASP A 24 6.92 8.29 0.85
CA ASP A 24 7.89 7.61 0.00
C ASP A 24 8.37 6.32 0.67
N GLU A 25 8.57 6.31 1.99
CA GLU A 25 8.87 5.09 2.74
C GLU A 25 7.76 4.04 2.57
N LEU A 26 6.50 4.44 2.72
CA LEU A 26 5.35 3.55 2.53
C LEU A 26 5.24 3.03 1.10
N TYR A 27 5.54 3.88 0.12
CA TYR A 27 5.51 3.51 -1.28
C TYR A 27 6.63 2.52 -1.63
N LEU A 28 7.86 2.78 -1.18
CA LEU A 28 8.99 1.85 -1.33
C LEU A 28 8.71 0.50 -0.67
N TRP A 29 8.12 0.51 0.53
CA TRP A 29 7.73 -0.72 1.20
C TRP A 29 6.68 -1.51 0.41
N MET A 30 5.67 -0.82 -0.15
CA MET A 30 4.72 -1.47 -1.04
C MET A 30 5.39 -2.06 -2.27
N MET A 31 6.32 -1.34 -2.91
CA MET A 31 7.08 -1.83 -4.06
C MET A 31 8.00 -3.01 -3.71
N ALA A 32 8.55 -3.07 -2.49
CA ALA A 32 9.34 -4.21 -2.04
C ALA A 32 8.45 -5.45 -1.87
N LYS A 33 7.32 -5.31 -1.16
CA LYS A 33 6.34 -6.40 -0.95
C LYS A 33 5.74 -6.91 -2.26
N ALA A 34 5.50 -5.98 -3.16
CA ALA A 34 5.09 -6.17 -4.54
C ALA A 34 6.09 -7.03 -5.33
N HIS A 35 7.37 -6.71 -5.23
CA HIS A 35 8.42 -7.43 -5.92
C HIS A 35 8.62 -8.86 -5.37
N GLU A 36 8.41 -9.06 -4.07
CA GLU A 36 8.51 -10.37 -3.42
C GLU A 36 7.36 -11.31 -3.77
N GLN A 37 6.22 -10.81 -4.26
CA GLN A 37 5.03 -11.61 -4.54
C GLN A 37 4.69 -11.63 -6.03
N ILE A 38 4.57 -12.84 -6.60
CA ILE A 38 4.27 -13.08 -8.03
C ILE A 38 2.76 -12.88 -8.35
N THR A 39 1.95 -12.53 -7.36
CA THR A 39 0.48 -12.44 -7.49
C THR A 39 0.00 -10.99 -7.60
N HIS A 40 -1.24 -10.76 -8.02
CA HIS A 40 -1.82 -9.42 -8.12
C HIS A 40 -2.05 -8.83 -6.73
N TYR A 41 -1.22 -7.86 -6.35
CA TYR A 41 -1.39 -7.08 -5.13
C TYR A 41 -1.99 -5.72 -5.44
N ASN A 42 -2.85 -5.30 -4.52
CA ASN A 42 -3.39 -3.97 -4.44
C ASN A 42 -2.88 -3.33 -3.15
N GLY A 43 -2.60 -2.04 -3.22
CA GLY A 43 -2.09 -1.24 -2.13
C GLY A 43 -2.84 0.08 -2.08
N SER A 44 -3.06 0.60 -0.89
CA SER A 44 -3.64 1.93 -0.69
C SER A 44 -2.95 2.62 0.47
N ILE A 45 -2.53 3.86 0.28
CA ILE A 45 -2.06 4.76 1.34
C ILE A 45 -3.20 5.68 1.70
N ILE A 46 -3.60 5.66 2.96
CA ILE A 46 -4.64 6.50 3.55
C ILE A 46 -3.95 7.53 4.43
N ASN A 47 -4.36 8.79 4.34
CA ASN A 47 -3.95 9.82 5.28
C ASN A 47 -4.83 9.73 6.53
N ASN A 48 -4.24 9.48 7.70
CA ASN A 48 -4.96 9.37 8.97
C ASN A 48 -5.55 10.72 9.44
N ASN A 49 -5.07 11.85 8.89
CA ASN A 49 -5.58 13.18 9.26
C ASN A 49 -6.87 13.52 8.51
N THR A 50 -6.95 13.18 7.22
CA THR A 50 -8.14 13.47 6.38
C THR A 50 -9.00 12.24 6.15
N HIS A 51 -8.51 11.04 6.49
CA HIS A 51 -9.09 9.74 6.14
C HIS A 51 -9.27 9.52 4.62
N GLU A 52 -8.49 10.22 3.80
CA GLU A 52 -8.55 10.08 2.35
C GLU A 52 -7.44 9.17 1.83
N VAL A 53 -7.74 8.42 0.76
CA VAL A 53 -6.73 7.63 0.04
C VAL A 53 -5.87 8.59 -0.77
N VAL A 54 -4.65 8.83 -0.33
CA VAL A 54 -3.69 9.73 -0.98
C VAL A 54 -2.95 9.06 -2.13
N ARG A 55 -2.86 7.73 -2.11
CA ARG A 55 -2.21 6.97 -3.18
C ARG A 55 -2.76 5.56 -3.24
N THR A 56 -3.06 5.08 -4.44
CA THR A 56 -3.35 3.67 -4.69
C THR A 56 -2.21 3.06 -5.50
N PHE A 57 -1.98 1.78 -5.27
CA PHE A 57 -1.01 0.96 -5.98
C PHE A 57 -1.74 -0.29 -6.45
N GLN A 58 -1.58 -0.68 -7.71
CA GLN A 58 -2.09 -1.94 -8.23
C GLN A 58 -1.05 -2.49 -9.19
N SER A 59 -0.51 -3.69 -8.92
CA SER A 59 0.26 -4.39 -9.93
C SER A 59 -0.72 -5.04 -10.89
N CYS A 60 -1.15 -4.26 -11.88
CA CYS A 60 -1.79 -4.86 -13.03
C CYS A 60 -0.70 -5.59 -13.80
N SER A 61 -0.67 -6.93 -13.75
CA SER A 61 -0.02 -7.67 -14.83
C SER A 61 -0.88 -7.42 -16.05
N ILE A 62 -0.40 -6.57 -16.96
CA ILE A 62 -0.96 -6.50 -18.30
C ILE A 62 -0.37 -7.72 -19.01
N GLU A 63 -1.21 -8.73 -19.25
CA GLU A 63 -0.93 -9.90 -20.10
C GLU A 63 -0.38 -9.52 -21.48
#